data_AF-A0A7M3WBE9-F1
#
_entry.id   AF-A0A7M3WBE9-F1
#
_cell.length_a   1.000
_cell.length_b   1.000
_cell.length_c   1.000
_cell.angle_alpha   90.00
_cell.angle_beta   90.00
_cell.angle_gamma   90.00
#
_symmetry.space_group_name_H-M   'P 1'
#
loop_
_entity.id
_entity.type
_entity.pdbx_description
1 polymer ?
#
loop_
_entity_poly.entity_id
_entity_poly.type
_entity_poly.pdbx_seq_one_letter_code
_entity_poly.pdbx_strand_id
1 'polypeptide(L)'
;MPVDADEALRRATLIRSDPSLRGISRRNAATEEGEILWEYLAPDGELVEEEDIVERWNKMGLPPAWEDVWICPNPRGHIQATGRDVKGRLQYRYHSDWTEITTEMKYDDVVYFASQLPRLRRQVARDLESGGMTLNTVAALVVRLIDLYNIRVGSDEYAKANESYGLTTLKSMHVKHIKG
;
A
#
# COMPACT_ATOMS: atom_id res chain seq x y z
N MET A 1 3.77 -10.66 15.51
CA MET A 1 5.11 -10.07 15.23
C MET A 1 4.92 -9.36 13.90
N PRO A 2 5.25 -8.07 13.73
CA PRO A 2 4.96 -7.39 12.47
C PRO A 2 5.41 -8.27 11.31
N VAL A 3 4.51 -8.55 10.36
CA VAL A 3 4.75 -9.37 9.17
C VAL A 3 6.18 -9.14 8.68
N ASP A 4 7.06 -10.10 8.99
CA ASP A 4 8.46 -10.01 8.62
C ASP A 4 8.53 -10.21 7.11
N ALA A 5 8.93 -9.15 6.40
CA ALA A 5 9.04 -9.19 4.95
C ALA A 5 9.99 -10.30 4.50
N ASP A 6 11.06 -10.56 5.26
CA ASP A 6 12.02 -11.61 4.93
C ASP A 6 11.42 -13.01 5.13
N GLU A 7 10.55 -13.18 6.14
CA GLU A 7 9.79 -14.41 6.31
C GLU A 7 8.78 -14.63 5.19
N ALA A 8 8.06 -13.57 4.79
CA ALA A 8 7.15 -13.65 3.65
C ALA A 8 7.87 -14.02 2.35
N LEU A 9 9.05 -13.43 2.10
CA LEU A 9 9.90 -13.78 0.96
C LEU A 9 10.33 -15.25 1.00
N ARG A 10 10.80 -15.75 2.16
CA ARG A 10 11.20 -17.16 2.33
C ARG A 10 10.03 -18.11 2.07
N ARG A 11 8.88 -17.88 2.69
CA ARG A 11 7.67 -18.71 2.52
C ARG A 11 7.16 -18.74 1.08
N ALA A 12 7.20 -17.60 0.40
CA ALA A 12 6.79 -17.49 -1.00
C ALA A 12 7.88 -17.96 -1.99
N THR A 13 9.09 -18.31 -1.52
CA THR A 13 10.26 -18.59 -2.38
C THR A 13 10.58 -17.44 -3.35
N LEU A 14 10.34 -16.20 -2.91
CA LEU A 14 10.55 -14.96 -3.67
C LEU A 14 11.82 -14.23 -3.22
N ILE A 15 12.26 -13.28 -4.04
CA ILE A 15 13.37 -12.39 -3.74
C ILE A 15 12.88 -10.96 -3.56
N ARG A 16 13.61 -10.20 -2.75
CA ARG A 16 13.40 -8.76 -2.65
C ARG A 16 13.77 -8.11 -3.99
N SER A 17 12.83 -7.36 -4.54
CA SER A 17 13.03 -6.53 -5.72
C SER A 17 13.16 -5.06 -5.31
N ASP A 18 13.87 -4.27 -6.11
CA ASP A 18 14.13 -2.86 -5.81
C ASP A 18 13.76 -2.00 -7.03
N PRO A 19 12.58 -1.34 -7.00
CA PRO A 19 12.15 -0.44 -8.07
C PRO A 19 13.01 0.82 -8.26
N SER A 20 13.96 1.10 -7.35
CA SER A 20 14.92 2.20 -7.52
C SER A 20 16.07 1.83 -8.48
N LEU A 21 16.28 0.53 -8.73
CA LEU A 21 17.24 0.05 -9.71
C LEU A 21 16.64 0.08 -11.12
N ARG A 22 17.49 0.13 -12.14
CA ARG A 22 17.02 0.06 -13.53
C ARG A 22 16.36 -1.29 -13.79
N GLY A 23 15.13 -1.24 -14.28
CA GLY A 23 14.35 -2.41 -14.69
C GLY A 23 13.93 -2.31 -16.13
N ILE A 24 12.95 -3.13 -16.49
CA ILE A 24 12.34 -3.12 -17.82
C ILE A 24 11.33 -1.98 -17.87
N SER A 25 11.33 -1.23 -18.96
CA SER A 25 10.31 -0.23 -19.24
C SER A 25 9.41 -0.69 -20.38
N ARG A 26 8.27 -0.03 -20.58
CA ARG A 26 7.37 -0.31 -21.70
C ARG A 26 6.97 0.97 -22.42
N ARG A 27 6.65 0.85 -23.71
CA ARG A 27 6.05 1.91 -24.52
C ARG A 27 4.94 1.37 -25.41
N ASN A 28 3.95 2.19 -25.73
CA ASN A 28 2.91 1.81 -26.70
C ASN A 28 3.46 2.02 -28.12
N ALA A 29 3.45 0.96 -28.92
CA ALA A 29 3.90 0.92 -30.32
C ALA A 29 2.74 0.81 -31.32
N ALA A 30 1.48 0.87 -30.85
CA ALA A 30 0.33 0.86 -31.74
C ALA A 30 0.30 2.09 -32.66
N THR A 31 0.03 1.87 -33.94
CA THR A 31 -0.13 2.91 -34.96
C THR A 31 -1.56 3.43 -35.09
N GLU A 32 -2.56 2.62 -34.71
CA GLU A 32 -3.96 2.98 -34.78
C GLU A 32 -4.46 3.59 -33.46
N GLU A 33 -5.30 4.61 -33.57
CA GLU A 33 -5.86 5.32 -32.41
C GLU A 33 -6.83 4.41 -31.65
N GLY A 34 -6.54 4.15 -30.37
CA GLY A 34 -7.33 3.27 -29.52
C GLY A 34 -6.78 1.84 -29.40
N GLU A 35 -5.80 1.47 -30.22
CA GLU A 35 -5.09 0.20 -30.08
C GLU A 35 -3.92 0.31 -29.08
N ILE A 36 -3.57 -0.81 -28.46
CA ILE A 36 -2.48 -0.91 -27.51
C ILE A 36 -1.61 -2.11 -27.88
N LEU A 37 -0.37 -1.82 -28.22
CA LEU A 37 0.67 -2.82 -28.44
C LEU A 37 1.88 -2.44 -27.61
N TRP A 38 2.25 -3.27 -26.63
CA TRP A 38 3.38 -2.97 -25.75
C TRP A 38 4.69 -3.49 -26.32
N GLU A 39 5.65 -2.59 -26.48
CA GLU A 39 7.06 -2.93 -26.61
C GLU A 39 7.76 -2.75 -25.27
N TYR A 40 8.71 -3.63 -25.00
CA TYR A 40 9.46 -3.65 -23.75
C TYR A 40 10.93 -3.36 -24.01
N LEU A 41 11.53 -2.53 -23.16
CA LEU A 41 12.91 -2.08 -23.28
C LEU A 41 13.70 -2.50 -22.05
N ALA A 42 14.85 -3.11 -22.30
CA ALA A 42 15.82 -3.48 -21.29
C ALA A 42 16.50 -2.24 -20.65
N PRO A 43 17.24 -2.39 -19.54
CA PRO A 43 17.88 -1.27 -18.83
C PRO A 43 18.90 -0.45 -19.64
N ASP A 44 19.40 -1.02 -20.73
CA ASP A 44 20.29 -0.43 -21.73
C ASP A 44 19.53 0.24 -22.89
N GLY A 45 18.22 0.05 -22.98
CA GLY A 45 17.34 0.57 -24.03
C GLY A 45 17.13 -0.40 -25.20
N GLU A 46 17.68 -1.61 -25.15
CA GLU A 46 17.46 -2.62 -26.18
C GLU A 46 16.03 -3.20 -26.11
N LEU A 47 15.48 -3.51 -27.28
CA LEU A 47 14.14 -4.09 -27.40
C LEU A 47 14.18 -5.55 -26.96
N VAL A 48 13.26 -5.94 -26.08
CA VAL A 48 13.14 -7.34 -25.65
C VAL A 48 12.13 -8.04 -26.54
N GLU A 49 12.60 -8.97 -27.37
CA GLU A 49 11.77 -9.69 -28.36
C GLU A 49 11.47 -11.14 -27.95
N GLU A 50 12.03 -11.63 -26.84
CA GLU A 50 11.81 -12.99 -26.36
C GLU A 50 10.33 -13.21 -25.98
N GLU A 51 9.63 -14.03 -26.79
CA GLU A 51 8.17 -14.19 -26.76
C GLU A 51 7.64 -14.59 -25.38
N ASP A 52 8.27 -15.57 -24.72
CA ASP A 52 7.86 -16.04 -23.38
C ASP A 52 7.96 -14.94 -22.32
N ILE A 53 8.99 -14.09 -22.42
CA ILE A 53 9.21 -12.99 -21.48
C ILE A 53 8.19 -11.87 -21.72
N VAL A 54 7.96 -11.51 -22.97
CA VAL A 54 6.98 -10.50 -23.38
C VAL A 54 5.56 -10.92 -23.00
N GLU A 55 5.21 -12.19 -23.24
CA GLU A 55 3.90 -12.73 -22.89
C GLU A 55 3.66 -12.69 -21.36
N ARG A 56 4.69 -13.02 -20.56
CA ARG A 56 4.64 -12.88 -19.09
C ARG A 56 4.32 -11.44 -18.67
N TRP A 57 4.95 -10.45 -19.29
CA TRP A 57 4.72 -9.05 -18.95
C TRP A 57 3.35 -8.55 -19.40
N ASN A 58 2.87 -9.02 -20.56
CA ASN A 58 1.51 -8.74 -21.03
C ASN A 58 0.46 -9.34 -20.09
N LYS A 59 0.65 -10.59 -19.64
CA LYS A 59 -0.22 -11.30 -18.68
C LYS A 59 -0.37 -10.59 -17.33
N MET A 60 0.55 -9.68 -16.96
CA MET A 60 0.39 -8.89 -15.74
C MET A 60 -0.81 -7.94 -15.79
N GLY A 61 -1.27 -7.54 -16.98
CA GLY A 61 -2.42 -6.65 -17.14
C GLY A 61 -2.18 -5.26 -16.54
N LEU A 62 -0.98 -4.70 -16.72
CA LEU A 62 -0.64 -3.38 -16.20
C LEU A 62 -1.52 -2.30 -16.88
N PRO A 63 -2.24 -1.45 -16.13
CA PRO A 63 -3.17 -0.48 -16.70
C PRO A 63 -2.51 0.40 -17.77
N PRO A 64 -3.14 0.63 -18.93
CA PRO A 64 -2.49 1.33 -20.04
C PRO A 64 -2.16 2.79 -19.76
N ALA A 65 -2.92 3.42 -18.86
CA ALA A 65 -2.70 4.80 -18.43
C ALA A 65 -1.56 4.96 -17.40
N TRP A 66 -0.82 3.90 -17.06
CA TRP A 66 0.35 4.04 -16.19
C TRP A 66 1.55 4.60 -16.95
N GLU A 67 2.12 5.65 -16.39
CA GLU A 67 3.38 6.29 -16.81
C GLU A 67 4.54 5.80 -15.93
N ASP A 68 5.79 6.10 -16.32
CA ASP A 68 7.01 5.73 -15.59
C ASP A 68 7.04 4.26 -15.15
N VAL A 69 6.65 3.36 -16.05
CA VAL A 69 6.52 1.95 -15.72
C VAL A 69 7.88 1.30 -15.59
N TRP A 70 8.08 0.69 -14.43
CA TRP A 70 9.20 -0.19 -14.12
C TRP A 70 8.67 -1.61 -13.96
N ILE A 71 9.32 -2.58 -14.60
CA ILE A 71 9.01 -3.99 -14.51
C ILE A 71 10.25 -4.73 -14.01
N CYS A 72 10.06 -5.63 -13.04
CA CYS A 72 11.13 -6.43 -12.48
C CYS A 72 11.65 -7.43 -13.52
N PRO A 73 12.95 -7.44 -13.84
CA PRO A 73 13.51 -8.43 -14.76
C PRO A 73 13.31 -9.87 -14.24
N ASN A 74 13.46 -10.06 -12.92
CA ASN A 74 13.40 -11.37 -12.30
C ASN A 74 11.94 -11.77 -11.98
N PRO A 75 11.43 -12.92 -12.49
CA PRO A 75 10.08 -13.40 -12.20
C PRO A 75 9.82 -13.67 -10.72
N ARG A 76 10.87 -13.90 -9.92
CA ARG A 76 10.75 -14.14 -8.47
C ARG A 76 10.75 -12.85 -7.64
N GLY A 77 10.79 -11.67 -8.25
CA GLY A 77 10.72 -10.40 -7.53
C GLY A 77 9.35 -10.20 -6.86
N HIS A 78 9.32 -9.91 -5.56
CA HIS A 78 8.05 -9.72 -4.83
C HIS A 78 7.19 -8.55 -5.37
N ILE A 79 7.83 -7.46 -5.83
CA ILE A 79 7.21 -6.43 -6.67
C ILE A 79 7.58 -6.77 -8.11
N GLN A 80 6.57 -7.04 -8.93
CA GLN A 80 6.71 -7.37 -10.35
C GLN A 80 6.69 -6.12 -11.23
N ALA A 81 5.95 -5.08 -10.86
CA ALA A 81 5.98 -3.80 -11.56
C ALA A 81 5.58 -2.64 -10.67
N THR A 82 5.99 -1.43 -11.06
CA THR A 82 5.48 -0.17 -10.54
C THR A 82 5.18 0.78 -11.69
N GLY A 83 4.33 1.77 -11.45
CA GLY A 83 4.06 2.84 -12.40
C GLY A 83 3.31 3.97 -11.74
N ARG A 84 3.15 5.10 -12.41
CA ARG A 84 2.37 6.23 -11.92
C ARG A 84 0.99 6.24 -12.58
N ASP A 85 -0.06 6.37 -11.79
CA ASP A 85 -1.40 6.57 -12.34
C ASP A 85 -1.59 8.00 -12.90
N VAL A 86 -2.77 8.25 -13.50
CA VAL A 86 -3.14 9.57 -14.06
C VAL A 86 -3.13 10.73 -13.04
N LYS A 87 -3.03 10.43 -11.75
CA LYS A 87 -2.90 11.42 -10.67
C LYS A 87 -1.46 11.52 -10.15
N GLY A 88 -0.49 10.91 -10.84
CA GLY A 88 0.93 10.88 -10.49
C GLY A 88 1.27 9.95 -9.31
N ARG A 89 0.31 9.17 -8.80
CA ARG A 89 0.52 8.32 -7.62
C ARG A 89 1.23 7.04 -8.01
N LEU A 90 2.24 6.67 -7.24
CA LEU A 90 2.96 5.41 -7.43
C LEU A 90 2.05 4.23 -7.10
N GLN A 91 1.89 3.34 -8.08
CA GLN A 91 1.13 2.10 -8.02
C GLN A 91 2.07 0.90 -8.12
N TYR A 92 1.64 -0.21 -7.55
CA TYR A 92 2.44 -1.43 -7.46
C TYR A 92 1.67 -2.63 -8.01
N ARG A 93 2.39 -3.53 -8.67
CA ARG A 93 1.95 -4.88 -9.01
C ARG A 93 2.86 -5.86 -8.26
N TYR A 94 2.28 -6.64 -7.36
CA TYR A 94 3.00 -7.67 -6.60
C TYR A 94 2.92 -9.02 -7.30
N HIS A 95 3.86 -9.91 -6.97
CA HIS A 95 3.75 -11.33 -7.29
C HIS A 95 2.52 -11.93 -6.57
N SER A 96 1.81 -12.88 -7.19
CA SER A 96 0.63 -13.53 -6.61
C SER A 96 0.94 -14.16 -5.25
N ASP A 97 2.02 -14.94 -5.20
CA ASP A 97 2.44 -15.69 -4.01
C ASP A 97 2.85 -14.77 -2.87
N TRP A 98 3.41 -13.59 -3.19
CA TRP A 98 3.65 -12.54 -2.20
C TRP A 98 2.33 -12.06 -1.58
N THR A 99 1.34 -11.77 -2.43
CA THR A 99 0.02 -11.33 -1.95
C THR A 99 -0.66 -12.41 -1.11
N GLU A 100 -0.59 -13.67 -1.52
CA GLU A 100 -1.17 -14.80 -0.78
C GLU A 100 -0.53 -14.96 0.60
N ILE A 101 0.79 -15.12 0.66
CA ILE A 101 1.53 -15.33 1.91
C ILE A 101 1.40 -14.13 2.85
N THR A 102 1.54 -12.90 2.35
CA THR A 102 1.40 -11.72 3.22
C THR A 102 -0.02 -11.52 3.70
N THR A 103 -1.03 -11.99 2.96
CA THR A 103 -2.43 -11.99 3.42
C THR A 103 -2.64 -13.00 4.53
N GLU A 104 -2.13 -14.23 4.37
CA GLU A 104 -2.17 -15.26 5.41
C GLU A 104 -1.48 -14.81 6.69
N MET A 105 -0.25 -14.30 6.60
CA MET A 105 0.50 -13.80 7.76
C MET A 105 -0.21 -12.66 8.48
N LYS A 106 -0.95 -11.79 7.76
CA LYS A 106 -1.76 -10.75 8.39
C LYS A 106 -2.90 -11.34 9.23
N TYR A 107 -3.51 -12.45 8.80
CA TYR A 107 -4.56 -13.11 9.58
C TYR A 107 -4.01 -13.72 10.86
N ASP A 108 -2.84 -14.34 10.82
CA ASP A 108 -2.18 -14.86 12.03
C ASP A 108 -1.88 -13.74 13.04
N ASP A 109 -1.43 -12.60 12.55
CA ASP A 109 -1.15 -11.42 13.37
C ASP A 109 -2.41 -10.84 14.04
N VAL A 110 -3.61 -11.06 13.49
CA VAL A 110 -4.87 -10.59 14.13
C VAL A 110 -5.07 -11.28 15.48
N VAL A 111 -4.74 -12.57 15.60
CA VAL A 111 -4.87 -13.31 16.86
C VAL A 111 -3.92 -12.73 17.91
N TYR A 112 -2.68 -12.48 17.51
CA TYR A 112 -1.70 -11.82 18.37
C TYR A 112 -2.18 -10.43 18.80
N PHE A 113 -2.64 -9.60 17.86
CA PHE A 113 -3.19 -8.28 18.16
C PHE A 113 -4.38 -8.35 19.13
N ALA A 114 -5.32 -9.27 18.91
CA ALA A 114 -6.47 -9.48 19.78
C ALA A 114 -6.06 -9.80 21.22
N SER A 115 -4.99 -10.58 21.41
CA SER A 115 -4.43 -10.88 22.74
C SER A 115 -3.91 -9.64 23.48
N GLN A 116 -3.51 -8.59 22.75
CA GLN A 116 -2.99 -7.35 23.32
C GLN A 116 -4.10 -6.32 23.64
N LEU A 117 -5.29 -6.46 23.05
CA LEU A 117 -6.41 -5.53 23.25
C LEU A 117 -6.77 -5.28 24.72
N PRO A 118 -6.81 -6.28 25.63
CA PRO A 118 -7.12 -6.02 27.04
C PRO A 118 -6.11 -5.08 27.71
N ARG A 119 -4.82 -5.22 27.38
CA ARG A 119 -3.77 -4.35 27.91
C ARG A 119 -3.88 -2.95 27.32
N LEU A 120 -4.09 -2.83 26.01
CA LEU A 120 -4.29 -1.56 25.32
C LEU A 120 -5.48 -0.79 25.90
N ARG A 121 -6.65 -1.44 26.01
CA ARG A 121 -7.88 -0.80 26.52
C ARG A 121 -7.74 -0.33 27.98
N ARG A 122 -7.00 -1.06 28.82
CA ARG A 122 -6.67 -0.60 30.19
C ARG A 122 -5.78 0.64 30.20
N GLN A 123 -4.80 0.71 29.31
CA GLN A 123 -3.94 1.88 29.20
C GLN A 123 -4.73 3.10 28.72
N VAL A 124 -5.55 2.92 27.68
CA VAL A 124 -6.46 3.97 27.16
C VAL A 124 -7.37 4.51 28.28
N ALA A 125 -7.98 3.64 29.08
CA ALA A 125 -8.84 4.07 30.19
C ALA A 125 -8.09 4.96 31.20
N ARG A 126 -6.89 4.54 31.62
CA ARG A 126 -6.05 5.32 32.56
C ARG A 126 -5.66 6.69 32.01
N ASP A 127 -5.25 6.74 30.75
CA ASP A 127 -4.80 7.99 30.13
C ASP A 127 -5.97 8.98 29.96
N LEU A 128 -7.18 8.48 29.69
CA LEU A 128 -8.41 9.30 29.65
C LEU A 128 -8.83 9.81 31.03
N GLU A 129 -8.59 9.05 32.09
CA GLU A 129 -8.90 9.43 33.48
C GLU A 129 -7.93 10.48 34.06
N SER A 130 -6.78 10.73 33.41
CA SER A 130 -5.74 11.63 33.92
C SER A 130 -6.15 13.11 34.02
N GLY A 131 -7.31 13.50 33.47
CA GLY A 131 -7.94 14.82 33.64
C GLY A 131 -7.30 15.99 32.88
N GLY A 132 -6.09 15.82 32.33
CA GLY A 132 -5.38 16.84 31.53
C GLY A 132 -5.35 16.52 30.03
N MET A 133 -5.16 17.52 29.17
CA MET A 133 -4.97 17.33 27.72
C MET A 133 -3.50 17.08 27.37
N THR A 134 -2.94 15.99 27.89
CA THR A 134 -1.56 15.58 27.58
C THR A 134 -1.50 14.85 26.23
N LEU A 135 -0.30 14.67 25.67
CA LEU A 135 -0.10 13.85 24.47
C LEU A 135 -0.69 12.44 24.65
N ASN A 136 -0.50 11.83 25.82
CA ASN A 136 -1.05 10.50 26.11
C ASN A 136 -2.59 10.51 26.13
N THR A 137 -3.21 11.53 26.72
CA THR A 137 -4.67 11.67 26.75
C THR A 137 -5.24 11.84 25.35
N VAL A 138 -4.62 12.67 24.51
CA VAL A 138 -5.04 12.87 23.12
C VAL A 138 -4.83 11.59 22.30
N ALA A 139 -3.69 10.90 22.46
CA ALA A 139 -3.45 9.62 21.81
C ALA A 139 -4.48 8.56 22.23
N ALA A 140 -4.81 8.48 23.52
CA ALA A 140 -5.83 7.58 24.05
C ALA A 140 -7.22 7.89 23.49
N LEU A 141 -7.59 9.17 23.34
CA LEU A 141 -8.82 9.60 22.66
C LEU A 141 -8.85 9.11 21.21
N VAL A 142 -7.77 9.33 20.45
CA VAL A 142 -7.66 8.85 19.06
C VAL A 142 -7.84 7.34 19.00
N VAL A 143 -7.07 6.57 19.80
CA VAL A 143 -7.18 5.11 19.83
C VAL A 143 -8.60 4.65 20.22
N ARG A 144 -9.24 5.32 21.18
CA ARG A 144 -10.61 5.00 21.59
C ARG A 144 -11.62 5.22 20.45
N LEU A 145 -11.46 6.29 19.68
CA LEU A 145 -12.33 6.56 18.53
C LEU A 145 -12.10 5.57 17.39
N ILE A 146 -10.86 5.10 17.18
CA ILE A 146 -10.57 3.97 16.27
C ILE A 146 -11.32 2.71 16.75
N ASP A 147 -11.19 2.34 18.03
CA ASP A 147 -11.81 1.14 18.60
C ASP A 147 -13.35 1.15 18.54
N LEU A 148 -13.98 2.32 18.65
CA LEU A 148 -15.44 2.46 18.63
C LEU A 148 -16.04 2.58 17.24
N TYR A 149 -15.36 3.29 16.33
CA TYR A 149 -15.97 3.75 15.08
C TYR A 149 -15.17 3.37 13.82
N ASN A 150 -14.03 2.70 13.98
CA ASN A 150 -13.16 2.28 12.86
C ASN A 150 -12.75 3.44 11.93
N ILE A 151 -12.69 4.65 12.46
CA ILE A 151 -12.27 5.83 11.70
C ILE A 151 -10.79 5.72 11.40
N ARG A 152 -10.39 6.00 10.16
CA ARG A 152 -8.98 6.03 9.77
C ARG A 152 -8.23 7.12 10.54
N VAL A 153 -6.95 6.87 10.81
CA VAL A 153 -6.06 7.83 11.49
C VAL A 153 -6.08 9.18 10.77
N GLY A 154 -5.95 9.18 9.44
CA GLY A 154 -5.86 10.41 8.64
C GLY A 154 -4.41 10.85 8.42
N SER A 155 -4.20 11.64 7.37
CA SER A 155 -2.92 12.25 7.02
C SER A 155 -3.16 13.66 6.52
N ASP A 156 -2.29 14.60 6.91
CA ASP A 156 -2.35 16.01 6.49
C ASP A 156 -2.27 16.15 4.97
N GLU A 157 -1.51 15.29 4.30
CA GLU A 157 -1.37 15.28 2.85
C GLU A 157 -2.72 14.96 2.18
N TYR A 158 -3.41 13.92 2.67
CA TYR A 158 -4.73 13.54 2.14
C TYR A 158 -5.81 14.58 2.44
N ALA A 159 -5.76 15.22 3.61
CA ALA A 159 -6.71 16.25 3.98
C ALA A 159 -6.61 17.50 3.09
N LYS A 160 -5.39 17.88 2.69
CA LYS A 160 -5.15 19.02 1.80
C LYS A 160 -5.49 18.71 0.34
N ALA A 161 -5.16 17.52 -0.13
CA ALA A 161 -5.29 17.18 -1.55
C ALA A 161 -6.70 16.73 -1.96
N ASN A 162 -7.48 16.13 -1.05
CA ASN A 162 -8.74 15.47 -1.39
C ASN A 162 -9.92 15.86 -0.48
N GLU A 163 -9.79 16.92 0.33
CA GLU A 163 -10.80 17.33 1.34
C GLU A 163 -11.29 16.18 2.23
N SER A 164 -10.43 15.17 2.45
CA SER A 164 -10.75 13.93 3.15
C SER A 164 -10.11 13.92 4.53
N TYR A 165 -10.92 13.79 5.59
CA TYR A 165 -10.47 13.92 6.97
C TYR A 165 -10.45 12.58 7.73
N GLY A 166 -9.47 12.41 8.61
CA GLY A 166 -9.38 11.32 9.58
C GLY A 166 -9.23 11.87 11.00
N LEU A 167 -9.05 11.00 11.99
CA LEU A 167 -9.02 11.39 13.42
C LEU A 167 -7.98 12.48 13.75
N THR A 168 -6.81 12.44 13.12
CA THR A 168 -5.74 13.41 13.35
C THR A 168 -5.94 14.71 12.58
N THR A 169 -6.90 14.77 11.66
CA THR A 169 -7.19 15.95 10.83
C THR A 169 -8.60 16.49 11.02
N LEU A 170 -9.33 16.00 12.03
CA LEU A 170 -10.65 16.54 12.39
C LEU A 170 -10.55 18.02 12.78
N LYS A 171 -11.51 18.81 12.31
CA LYS A 171 -11.67 20.23 12.63
C LYS A 171 -12.89 20.44 13.52
N SER A 172 -12.97 21.58 14.19
CA SER A 172 -14.11 21.94 15.06
C SER A 172 -15.47 21.83 14.34
N MET A 173 -15.52 22.16 13.05
CA MET A 173 -16.73 22.03 12.22
C MET A 173 -17.24 20.59 12.03
N HIS A 174 -16.40 19.56 12.27
CA HIS A 174 -16.81 18.15 12.17
C HIS A 174 -17.50 17.64 13.44
N VAL A 175 -17.54 18.45 14.51
CA VAL A 175 -18.17 18.07 15.78
C VAL A 175 -19.36 18.99 16.04
N LYS A 176 -20.54 18.39 16.22
CA LYS A 176 -21.74 19.10 16.66
C LYS A 176 -22.13 18.62 18.05
N HIS A 177 -22.13 19.54 19.02
CA HIS A 177 -22.75 19.29 20.32
C HIS A 177 -24.27 19.36 20.15
N ILE A 178 -24.92 18.21 20.22
CA ILE A 178 -26.38 18.11 20.29
C ILE A 178 -26.75 18.20 21.76
N LYS A 179 -27.34 19.32 22.19
CA LYS A 179 -28.00 19.43 23.49
C LYS A 179 -29.45 18.99 23.30
N GLY A 180 -29.84 17.94 24.03
CA GLY A 180 -31.25 17.60 24.23
C GLY A 180 -31.89 18.51 25.25
#